data_AF-A0A849TEB3-F1
#
_entry.id   AF-A0A849TEB3-F1
#
_cell.length_a   1.000
_cell.length_b   1.000
_cell.length_c   1.000
_cell.angle_alpha   90.00
_cell.angle_beta   90.00
_cell.angle_gamma   90.00
#
_symmetry.space_group_name_H-M   'P 1'
#
loop_
_entity.id
_entity.type
_entity.pdbx_description
1 polymer ?
#
loop_
_entity_poly.entity_id
_entity_poly.type
_entity_poly.pdbx_seq_one_letter_code
_entity_poly.pdbx_strand_id
1 'polypeptide(L)'
;MHALNSDTPIAGQALAASKCVRQSVNRDTDVTAEAVQNACHDLRQPLQTLILLQALLAKVVEGERAQALVSRVGTAIDAAIAILDGLSESRPAQQGAASLVAAPPKDANVSEIAPIAGEFAPVVFVVDDDCDVRAAIRSVLEHDGQVVEEFASCEAFLKHDPRDRDGCLLVDAYLPGMGGLELLQRLQAQGHTLPAIMITGDSDVAMAVNAMKAGAIDFIEKPIGRDALLACIERAVDQSKDQNKRLAWRQDAVRHIGGLSTRQRQIMDLVLAGHPSKNIAADLGISQRTVENHRAAIMKRTGTKSLPALARLAVTAATEKPDML
;
A
#
# COMPACT_ATOMS: atom_id res chain seq x y z
N MET A 1 -52.21 -28.44 -10.38
CA MET A 1 -50.93 -29.15 -10.26
C MET A 1 -49.84 -28.13 -9.96
N HIS A 2 -49.18 -28.34 -8.83
CA HIS A 2 -47.96 -27.72 -8.30
C HIS A 2 -47.86 -26.20 -8.12
N ALA A 3 -48.00 -25.83 -6.84
CA ALA A 3 -47.43 -24.66 -6.19
C ALA A 3 -45.89 -24.64 -6.27
N LEU A 4 -45.31 -23.44 -6.38
CA LEU A 4 -44.09 -23.08 -5.66
C LEU A 4 -44.22 -21.62 -5.19
N ASN A 5 -44.66 -21.53 -3.94
CA ASN A 5 -44.57 -20.38 -3.06
C ASN A 5 -43.14 -20.38 -2.50
N SER A 6 -42.37 -19.29 -2.64
CA SER A 6 -41.18 -19.07 -1.81
C SER A 6 -40.75 -17.59 -1.81
N ASP A 7 -41.64 -16.71 -1.35
CA ASP A 7 -41.19 -15.53 -0.61
C ASP A 7 -40.53 -16.03 0.68
N THR A 8 -39.19 -16.04 0.69
CA THR A 8 -38.40 -16.25 1.90
C THR A 8 -37.25 -15.24 1.97
N PRO A 9 -36.85 -14.83 3.19
CA PRO A 9 -36.45 -13.46 3.49
C PRO A 9 -34.93 -13.31 3.45
N ILE A 10 -34.41 -12.78 2.33
CA ILE A 10 -32.98 -12.46 2.20
C ILE A 10 -32.55 -11.42 3.26
N ALA A 11 -33.45 -10.50 3.63
CA ALA A 11 -33.21 -9.54 4.71
C ALA A 11 -33.09 -10.20 6.11
N GLY A 12 -33.83 -11.29 6.35
CA GLY A 12 -33.77 -12.04 7.61
C GLY A 12 -32.48 -12.87 7.75
N GLN A 13 -31.99 -13.42 6.64
CA GLN A 13 -30.74 -14.19 6.61
C GLN A 13 -29.49 -13.28 6.70
N ALA A 14 -29.53 -12.07 6.15
CA ALA A 14 -28.44 -11.09 6.28
C ALA A 14 -28.29 -10.56 7.73
N LEU A 15 -29.40 -10.34 8.44
CA LEU A 15 -29.38 -9.92 9.83
C LEU A 15 -28.91 -11.04 10.78
N ALA A 16 -29.25 -12.30 10.46
CA ALA A 16 -28.78 -13.47 11.18
C ALA A 16 -27.27 -13.74 10.95
N ALA A 17 -26.79 -13.56 9.71
CA ALA A 17 -25.38 -13.64 9.37
C ALA A 17 -24.55 -12.54 10.07
N SER A 18 -25.09 -11.31 10.13
CA SER A 18 -24.45 -10.20 10.85
C SER A 18 -24.35 -10.46 12.37
N LYS A 19 -25.36 -11.09 12.98
CA LYS A 19 -25.30 -11.53 14.39
C LYS A 19 -24.30 -12.67 14.63
N CYS A 20 -24.16 -13.60 13.67
CA CYS A 20 -23.23 -14.72 13.75
C CYS A 20 -21.76 -14.24 13.65
N VAL A 21 -21.47 -13.31 12.74
CA VAL A 21 -20.15 -12.67 12.62
C VAL A 21 -19.82 -11.85 13.87
N ARG A 22 -20.79 -11.11 14.45
CA ARG A 22 -20.60 -10.41 15.74
C ARG A 22 -20.27 -11.35 16.90
N GLN A 23 -20.80 -12.59 16.90
CA GLN A 23 -20.48 -13.58 17.95
C GLN A 23 -19.13 -14.27 17.75
N SER A 24 -18.60 -14.34 16.52
CA SER A 24 -17.27 -14.90 16.27
C SER A 24 -16.13 -13.90 16.51
N VAL A 25 -16.39 -12.60 16.35
CA VAL A 25 -15.41 -11.52 16.60
C VAL A 25 -15.22 -11.23 18.09
N ASN A 26 -16.21 -11.56 18.94
CA ASN A 26 -16.17 -11.23 20.37
C ASN A 26 -15.51 -12.30 21.27
N ARG A 27 -14.80 -13.29 20.69
CA ARG A 27 -14.15 -14.36 21.47
C ARG A 27 -12.64 -14.36 21.42
N ASP A 28 -12.01 -13.70 20.47
CA ASP A 28 -10.57 -13.56 20.41
C ASP A 28 -10.26 -12.24 19.70
N THR A 29 -9.36 -11.44 20.29
CA THR A 29 -8.73 -10.19 19.80
C THR A 29 -9.44 -8.85 20.11
N ASP A 30 -8.76 -8.04 20.93
CA ASP A 30 -8.88 -6.58 21.02
C ASP A 30 -8.47 -5.94 19.67
N VAL A 31 -9.29 -6.10 18.63
CA VAL A 31 -9.20 -5.26 17.45
C VAL A 31 -9.87 -3.94 17.80
N THR A 32 -9.07 -2.87 17.92
CA THR A 32 -9.58 -1.54 18.22
C THR A 32 -10.67 -1.18 17.20
N ALA A 33 -11.78 -0.63 17.68
CA ALA A 33 -12.90 -0.21 16.83
C ALA A 33 -12.45 0.72 15.68
N GLU A 34 -11.32 1.40 15.86
CA GLU A 34 -10.63 2.24 14.88
C GLU A 34 -10.01 1.46 13.71
N ALA A 35 -9.39 0.30 13.95
CA ALA A 35 -8.87 -0.55 12.88
C ALA A 35 -9.98 -1.15 12.02
N VAL A 36 -11.12 -1.51 12.65
CA VAL A 36 -12.32 -1.96 11.94
C VAL A 36 -12.91 -0.82 11.11
N GLN A 37 -12.91 0.40 11.66
CA GLN A 37 -13.42 1.59 10.99
C GLN A 37 -12.59 1.98 9.77
N ASN A 38 -11.26 1.98 9.89
CA ASN A 38 -10.33 2.29 8.79
C ASN A 38 -10.42 1.24 7.67
N ALA A 39 -10.45 -0.05 8.04
CA ALA A 39 -10.65 -1.13 7.07
C ALA A 39 -12.01 -1.03 6.36
N CYS A 40 -13.08 -0.63 7.06
CA CYS A 40 -14.39 -0.40 6.44
C CYS A 40 -14.38 0.81 5.49
N HIS A 41 -13.65 1.88 5.83
CA HIS A 41 -13.51 3.06 4.98
C HIS A 41 -12.74 2.74 3.69
N ASP A 42 -11.63 2.01 3.78
CA ASP A 42 -10.80 1.62 2.62
C ASP A 42 -11.53 0.67 1.66
N LEU A 43 -12.46 -0.14 2.17
CA LEU A 43 -13.33 -1.00 1.37
C LEU A 43 -14.50 -0.23 0.72
N ARG A 44 -14.85 0.95 1.24
CA ARG A 44 -15.99 1.75 0.74
C ARG A 44 -15.68 2.46 -0.58
N GLN A 45 -14.48 3.04 -0.70
CA GLN A 45 -14.03 3.74 -1.92
C GLN A 45 -14.06 2.86 -3.19
N PRO A 46 -13.51 1.63 -3.19
CA PRO A 46 -13.58 0.76 -4.36
C PRO A 46 -15.01 0.28 -4.67
N LEU A 47 -15.87 0.11 -3.65
CA LEU A 47 -17.28 -0.26 -3.86
C LEU A 47 -18.11 0.87 -4.49
N GLN A 48 -17.88 2.14 -4.10
CA GLN A 48 -18.50 3.30 -4.75
C GLN A 48 -18.07 3.44 -6.21
N THR A 49 -16.81 3.14 -6.51
CA THR A 49 -16.29 3.13 -7.87
C THR A 49 -16.95 2.03 -8.71
N LEU A 50 -17.21 0.86 -8.12
CA LEU A 50 -17.94 -0.25 -8.77
C LEU A 50 -19.40 0.09 -9.08
N ILE A 51 -20.08 0.88 -8.23
CA ILE A 51 -21.45 1.38 -8.50
C ILE A 51 -21.47 2.29 -9.72
N LEU A 52 -20.51 3.23 -9.81
CA LEU A 52 -20.39 4.13 -10.96
C LEU A 52 -20.13 3.34 -12.25
N LEU A 53 -19.24 2.35 -12.18
CA LEU A 53 -18.94 1.48 -13.32
C LEU A 53 -20.15 0.65 -13.74
N GLN A 54 -20.92 0.12 -12.78
CA GLN A 54 -22.14 -0.64 -13.05
C GLN A 54 -23.24 0.25 -13.66
N ALA A 55 -23.42 1.47 -13.18
CA ALA A 55 -24.40 2.41 -13.72
C ALA A 55 -24.07 2.81 -15.18
N LEU A 56 -22.78 2.87 -15.52
CA LEU A 56 -22.32 3.06 -16.91
C LEU A 56 -22.54 1.80 -17.75
N LEU A 57 -22.23 0.62 -17.22
CA LEU A 57 -22.50 -0.67 -17.90
C LEU A 57 -23.99 -0.88 -18.16
N ALA A 58 -24.86 -0.48 -17.24
CA ALA A 58 -26.32 -0.56 -17.41
C ALA A 58 -26.86 0.30 -18.57
N LYS A 59 -26.12 1.35 -18.97
CA LYS A 59 -26.48 2.22 -20.11
C LYS A 59 -25.97 1.71 -21.45
N VAL A 60 -25.00 0.79 -21.46
CA VAL A 60 -24.31 0.30 -22.67
C VAL A 60 -24.76 -1.12 -23.03
N VAL A 61 -25.27 -1.88 -22.06
CA VAL A 61 -25.69 -3.26 -22.24
C VAL A 61 -27.13 -3.34 -22.74
N GLU A 62 -27.34 -3.97 -23.89
CA GLU A 62 -28.66 -4.26 -24.46
C GLU A 62 -28.99 -5.76 -24.30
N GLY A 63 -30.24 -6.06 -23.91
CA GLY A 63 -30.76 -7.42 -23.81
C GLY A 63 -31.18 -7.82 -22.38
N GLU A 64 -32.36 -8.43 -22.28
CA GLU A 64 -33.08 -8.69 -21.03
C GLU A 64 -32.27 -9.53 -20.01
N ARG A 65 -31.52 -10.53 -20.49
CA ARG A 65 -30.66 -11.38 -19.63
C ARG A 65 -29.44 -10.64 -19.10
N ALA A 66 -28.88 -9.72 -19.88
CA ALA A 66 -27.71 -8.95 -19.50
C ALA A 66 -28.09 -7.82 -18.53
N GLN A 67 -29.26 -7.19 -18.73
CA GLN A 67 -29.86 -6.26 -17.78
C GLN A 67 -30.14 -6.92 -16.42
N ALA A 68 -30.68 -8.15 -16.42
CA ALA A 68 -30.95 -8.90 -15.21
C ALA A 68 -29.66 -9.26 -14.42
N LEU A 69 -28.57 -9.56 -15.13
CA LEU A 69 -27.27 -9.82 -14.51
C LEU A 69 -26.68 -8.56 -13.90
N VAL A 70 -26.73 -7.44 -14.61
CA VAL A 70 -26.28 -6.12 -14.12
C VAL A 70 -27.09 -5.69 -12.89
N SER A 71 -28.41 -5.92 -12.88
CA SER A 71 -29.26 -5.63 -11.72
C SER A 71 -28.89 -6.49 -10.49
N ARG A 72 -28.60 -7.79 -10.68
CA ARG A 72 -28.20 -8.69 -9.59
C ARG A 72 -26.85 -8.31 -8.98
N VAL A 73 -25.92 -7.83 -9.81
CA VAL A 73 -24.62 -7.32 -9.34
C VAL A 73 -24.83 -6.07 -8.49
N GLY A 74 -25.72 -5.16 -8.88
CA GLY A 74 -26.07 -4.00 -8.06
C GLY A 74 -26.63 -4.35 -6.69
N THR A 75 -27.61 -5.26 -6.65
CA THR A 75 -28.19 -5.70 -5.37
C THR A 75 -27.15 -6.34 -4.45
N ALA A 76 -26.14 -7.02 -5.00
CA ALA A 76 -25.05 -7.60 -4.22
C ALA A 76 -24.07 -6.54 -3.68
N ILE A 77 -23.79 -5.50 -4.47
CA ILE A 77 -22.93 -4.37 -4.07
C ILE A 77 -23.63 -3.54 -2.98
N ASP A 78 -24.93 -3.24 -3.14
CA ASP A 78 -25.72 -2.50 -2.15
C ASP A 78 -25.80 -3.26 -0.82
N ALA A 79 -25.96 -4.58 -0.85
CA ALA A 79 -25.93 -5.41 0.34
C ALA A 79 -24.57 -5.41 1.05
N ALA A 80 -23.46 -5.37 0.30
CA ALA A 80 -22.12 -5.28 0.87
C ALA A 80 -21.88 -3.93 1.56
N ILE A 81 -22.37 -2.83 0.99
CA ILE A 81 -22.29 -1.49 1.59
C ILE A 81 -23.13 -1.40 2.86
N ALA A 82 -24.36 -1.93 2.86
CA ALA A 82 -25.21 -1.93 4.05
C ALA A 82 -24.59 -2.72 5.23
N ILE A 83 -23.83 -3.78 4.94
CA ILE A 83 -23.06 -4.52 5.95
C ILE A 83 -21.92 -3.66 6.51
N LEU A 84 -21.18 -2.93 5.66
CA LEU A 84 -20.12 -2.03 6.08
C LEU A 84 -20.64 -0.84 6.91
N ASP A 85 -21.79 -0.26 6.53
CA ASP A 85 -22.42 0.83 7.27
C ASP A 85 -22.88 0.36 8.66
N GLY A 86 -23.44 -0.86 8.75
CA GLY A 86 -23.84 -1.46 10.03
C GLY A 86 -22.69 -1.88 10.95
N LEU A 87 -21.44 -1.85 10.46
CA LEU A 87 -20.22 -2.03 11.24
C LEU A 87 -19.62 -0.69 11.70
N SER A 88 -19.98 0.42 11.05
CA SER A 88 -19.41 1.76 11.31
C SER A 88 -20.18 2.56 12.37
N GLU A 89 -21.46 2.30 12.61
CA GLU A 89 -22.27 3.06 13.58
C GLU A 89 -22.21 2.44 14.98
N SER A 90 -21.13 2.69 15.71
CA SER A 90 -21.11 2.50 17.17
C SER A 90 -20.24 3.54 17.88
N ARG A 91 -20.83 4.70 18.21
CA ARG A 91 -20.48 5.47 19.41
C ARG A 91 -21.64 6.40 19.82
N PRO A 92 -22.00 6.49 21.11
CA PRO A 92 -22.91 7.52 21.58
C PRO A 92 -22.21 8.88 21.64
N ALA A 93 -23.00 9.92 21.48
CA ALA A 93 -22.64 11.33 21.42
C ALA A 93 -21.77 11.83 22.59
N GLN A 94 -20.89 12.80 22.31
CA GLN A 94 -20.95 14.13 22.95
C GLN A 94 -20.03 15.16 22.26
N GLN A 95 -20.56 16.38 22.22
CA GLN A 95 -20.02 17.62 21.65
C GLN A 95 -19.01 18.28 22.59
N GLY A 96 -18.16 19.16 22.06
CA GLY A 96 -17.48 20.18 22.85
C GLY A 96 -16.33 20.86 22.13
N ALA A 97 -16.59 22.02 21.54
CA ALA A 97 -15.60 22.95 21.02
C ALA A 97 -14.75 23.56 22.16
N ALA A 98 -13.46 23.80 21.95
CA ALA A 98 -12.75 24.99 22.44
C ALA A 98 -11.30 25.07 21.93
N SER A 99 -10.90 26.32 21.72
CA SER A 99 -9.60 26.83 21.28
C SER A 99 -8.60 27.00 22.45
N LEU A 100 -7.36 27.35 22.07
CA LEU A 100 -6.31 28.07 22.82
C LEU A 100 -5.26 27.26 23.62
N VAL A 101 -4.00 27.51 23.24
CA VAL A 101 -2.89 28.00 24.10
C VAL A 101 -3.13 27.92 25.61
N ALA A 102 -2.41 27.03 26.30
CA ALA A 102 -1.85 27.23 27.64
C ALA A 102 -0.97 26.03 28.08
N ALA A 103 0.15 26.33 28.76
CA ALA A 103 1.09 25.40 29.36
C ALA A 103 0.52 24.77 30.68
N PRO A 104 1.20 23.78 31.32
CA PRO A 104 0.60 22.54 31.79
C PRO A 104 0.29 22.49 33.30
N PRO A 105 -0.40 21.44 33.78
CA PRO A 105 -0.18 20.92 35.13
C PRO A 105 0.32 19.46 35.15
N LYS A 106 1.00 19.18 36.26
CA LYS A 106 1.78 18.00 36.63
C LYS A 106 0.91 16.86 37.17
N ASP A 107 1.54 15.68 37.16
CA ASP A 107 1.29 14.49 37.98
C ASP A 107 0.01 13.69 37.70
N ALA A 108 0.13 12.64 36.88
CA ALA A 108 -0.66 11.41 37.01
C ALA A 108 0.04 10.23 36.30
N ASN A 109 0.88 9.54 37.07
CA ASN A 109 1.15 8.09 37.05
C ASN A 109 0.86 7.31 35.74
N VAL A 110 1.88 7.08 34.92
CA VAL A 110 1.83 6.10 33.81
C VAL A 110 2.54 4.82 34.26
N SER A 111 1.72 3.83 34.60
CA SER A 111 2.16 2.44 34.77
C SER A 111 2.45 1.84 33.40
N GLU A 112 3.71 1.49 33.20
CA GLU A 112 4.29 0.56 32.23
C GLU A 112 3.32 -0.29 31.41
N ILE A 113 3.37 -0.11 30.09
CA ILE A 113 3.19 -1.20 29.12
C ILE A 113 4.51 -1.29 28.35
N ALA A 114 5.27 -2.35 28.63
CA ALA A 114 6.49 -2.68 27.91
C ALA A 114 6.15 -3.07 26.45
N PRO A 115 6.93 -2.62 25.45
CA PRO A 115 6.64 -2.93 24.05
C PRO A 115 6.94 -4.39 23.75
N ILE A 116 6.02 -5.00 23.00
CA ILE A 116 6.08 -6.35 22.47
C ILE A 116 7.16 -6.37 21.38
N ALA A 117 8.15 -7.24 21.52
CA ALA A 117 9.32 -7.29 20.65
C ALA A 117 8.96 -7.57 19.18
N GLY A 118 9.34 -6.67 18.26
CA GLY A 118 9.51 -7.02 16.85
C GLY A 118 9.32 -5.92 15.78
N GLU A 119 8.65 -4.81 16.07
CA GLU A 119 8.53 -3.68 15.14
C GLU A 119 9.40 -2.53 15.66
N PHE A 120 10.53 -2.26 15.00
CA PHE A 120 11.25 -1.02 15.26
C PHE A 120 10.32 0.13 14.82
N ALA A 121 10.00 1.04 15.74
CA ALA A 121 9.28 2.25 15.39
C ALA A 121 10.02 2.95 14.23
N PRO A 122 9.32 3.35 13.16
CA PRO A 122 9.97 3.94 11.99
C PRO A 122 10.76 5.17 12.41
N VAL A 123 12.02 5.24 12.00
CA VAL A 123 12.89 6.36 12.35
C VAL A 123 12.61 7.52 11.41
N VAL A 124 12.32 8.70 11.96
CA VAL A 124 12.17 9.92 11.18
C VAL A 124 13.49 10.67 11.17
N PHE A 125 14.13 10.72 10.01
CA PHE A 125 15.36 11.48 9.81
C PHE A 125 14.99 12.91 9.44
N VAL A 126 15.51 13.90 10.17
CA VAL A 126 15.21 15.32 9.95
C VAL A 126 16.49 16.03 9.54
N VAL A 127 16.51 16.61 8.35
CA VAL A 127 17.62 17.39 7.79
C VAL A 127 17.15 18.82 7.56
N ASP A 128 17.59 19.72 8.43
CA ASP A 128 17.33 21.16 8.36
C ASP A 128 18.57 21.85 8.95
N ASP A 129 18.98 23.04 8.50
CA ASP A 129 20.14 23.75 9.07
C ASP A 129 19.76 24.53 10.33
N ASP A 130 18.49 24.93 10.43
CA ASP A 130 17.91 25.65 11.57
C ASP A 130 17.70 24.70 12.76
N CYS A 131 18.39 24.97 13.87
CA CYS A 131 18.28 24.17 15.09
C CYS A 131 16.92 24.28 15.76
N ASP A 132 16.24 25.42 15.66
CA ASP A 132 14.94 25.64 16.29
C ASP A 132 13.86 24.87 15.53
N VAL A 133 13.96 24.82 14.19
CA VAL A 133 13.06 24.00 13.35
C VAL A 133 13.26 22.51 13.63
N ARG A 134 14.50 22.02 13.68
CA ARG A 134 14.78 20.62 14.03
C ARG A 134 14.22 20.26 15.41
N ALA A 135 14.46 21.09 16.41
CA ALA A 135 13.96 20.87 17.77
C ALA A 135 12.43 20.87 17.84
N ALA A 136 11.76 21.75 17.10
CA ALA A 136 10.30 21.81 17.05
C ALA A 136 9.70 20.56 16.39
N ILE A 137 10.25 20.12 15.24
CA ILE A 137 9.84 18.89 14.57
C ILE A 137 10.05 17.69 15.49
N ARG A 138 11.24 17.58 16.08
CA ARG A 138 11.56 16.52 17.03
C ARG A 138 10.57 16.47 18.19
N SER A 139 10.30 17.61 18.82
CA SER A 139 9.38 17.66 19.95
C SER A 139 7.98 17.18 19.58
N VAL A 140 7.51 17.48 18.37
CA VAL A 140 6.20 17.03 17.88
C VAL A 140 6.19 15.51 17.64
N LEU A 141 7.24 14.99 17.04
CA LEU A 141 7.34 13.57 16.66
C LEU A 141 7.62 12.66 17.85
N GLU A 142 8.50 13.06 18.78
CA GLU A 142 8.78 12.29 20.00
C GLU A 142 7.55 12.26 20.92
N HIS A 143 6.74 13.32 20.93
CA HIS A 143 5.46 13.32 21.67
C HIS A 143 4.48 12.27 21.13
N ASP A 144 4.59 11.92 19.85
CA ASP A 144 3.79 10.90 19.17
C ASP A 144 4.44 9.50 19.20
N GLY A 145 5.54 9.35 19.95
CA GLY A 145 6.25 8.07 20.12
C GLY A 145 7.19 7.69 18.96
N GLN A 146 7.45 8.61 18.02
CA GLN A 146 8.39 8.38 16.92
C GLN A 146 9.85 8.56 17.39
N VAL A 147 10.77 7.82 16.76
CA VAL A 147 12.22 7.99 16.98
C VAL A 147 12.73 8.99 15.95
N VAL A 148 13.40 10.05 16.39
CA VAL A 148 13.89 11.12 15.50
C VAL A 148 15.40 11.17 15.51
N GLU A 149 16.00 11.23 14.33
CA GLU A 149 17.43 11.47 14.13
C GLU A 149 17.65 12.77 13.36
N GLU A 150 18.38 13.72 13.95
CA GLU A 150 18.57 15.06 13.41
C GLU A 150 19.93 15.22 12.72
N PHE A 151 19.94 15.92 11.58
CA PHE A 151 21.14 16.29 10.85
C PHE A 151 21.09 17.77 10.49
N ALA A 152 22.20 18.47 10.72
CA ALA A 152 22.35 19.87 10.35
C ALA A 152 22.70 20.09 8.87
N SER A 153 23.00 19.03 8.11
CA SER A 153 23.29 19.12 6.68
C SER A 153 23.05 17.81 5.92
N CYS A 154 22.80 17.90 4.62
CA CYS A 154 22.64 16.76 3.72
C CYS A 154 23.87 15.85 3.69
N GLU A 155 25.07 16.42 3.76
CA GLU A 155 26.32 15.66 3.75
C GLU A 155 26.53 14.87 5.04
N ALA A 156 26.04 15.38 6.18
CA ALA A 156 26.03 14.64 7.43
C ALA A 156 25.11 13.42 7.34
N PHE A 157 23.92 13.60 6.74
CA PHE A 157 22.99 12.51 6.50
C PHE A 157 23.54 11.43 5.56
N LEU A 158 24.16 11.82 4.43
CA LEU A 158 24.75 10.87 3.47
C LEU A 158 25.86 9.99 4.05
N LYS A 159 26.54 10.44 5.11
CA LYS A 159 27.58 9.64 5.80
C LYS A 159 27.00 8.58 6.73
N HIS A 160 25.75 8.72 7.14
CA HIS A 160 25.10 7.84 8.11
C HIS A 160 24.62 6.52 7.50
N ASP A 161 24.43 6.46 6.18
CA ASP A 161 23.94 5.30 5.41
C ASP A 161 22.66 4.65 5.96
N PRO A 162 21.47 5.19 5.63
CA PRO A 162 20.19 4.74 6.19
C PRO A 162 19.64 3.43 5.60
N ARG A 163 20.42 2.67 4.81
CA ARG A 163 19.92 1.52 4.01
C ARG A 163 19.24 0.42 4.83
N ASP A 164 19.57 0.30 6.11
CA ASP A 164 19.11 -0.80 6.96
C ASP A 164 17.93 -0.41 7.90
N ARG A 165 17.36 0.79 7.75
CA ARG A 165 16.27 1.27 8.62
C ARG A 165 15.02 1.64 7.85
N ASP A 166 13.90 1.04 8.28
CA ASP A 166 12.57 1.51 7.92
C ASP A 166 12.35 2.88 8.59
N GLY A 167 12.06 3.89 7.78
CA GLY A 167 11.97 5.26 8.26
C GLY A 167 11.45 6.22 7.20
N CYS A 168 11.43 7.51 7.53
CA CYS A 168 11.04 8.59 6.64
C CYS A 168 12.06 9.73 6.73
N LEU A 169 12.47 10.27 5.59
CA LEU A 169 13.33 11.44 5.52
C LEU A 169 12.49 12.71 5.41
N LEU A 170 12.71 13.67 6.28
CA LEU A 170 12.24 15.04 6.19
C LEU A 170 13.45 15.90 5.86
N VAL A 171 13.42 16.59 4.73
CA VAL A 171 14.56 17.40 4.27
C VAL A 171 14.12 18.80 3.87
N ASP A 172 14.81 19.81 4.37
CA ASP A 172 14.62 21.18 3.91
C ASP A 172 15.15 21.40 2.49
N ALA A 173 14.39 22.15 1.69
CA ALA A 173 14.74 22.43 0.30
C ALA A 173 16.02 23.27 0.19
N TYR A 174 16.24 24.20 1.11
CA TYR A 174 17.26 25.24 1.03
C TYR A 174 18.29 25.11 2.14
N LEU A 175 19.18 24.14 1.98
CA LEU A 175 20.29 23.90 2.91
C LEU A 175 21.60 24.52 2.41
N PRO A 176 22.47 25.03 3.31
CA PRO A 176 23.81 25.48 2.94
C PRO A 176 24.67 24.30 2.49
N GLY A 177 25.35 24.45 1.35
CA GLY A 177 26.11 23.37 0.73
C GLY A 177 25.24 22.58 -0.24
N MET A 178 25.05 21.28 0.02
CA MET A 178 24.14 20.44 -0.76
C MET A 178 22.67 20.72 -0.38
N GLY A 179 21.88 21.18 -1.36
CA GLY A 179 20.46 21.41 -1.17
C GLY A 179 19.64 20.12 -1.05
N GLY A 180 18.43 20.20 -0.49
CA GLY A 180 17.57 19.04 -0.27
C GLY A 180 17.18 18.31 -1.56
N LEU A 181 16.97 19.05 -2.66
CA LEU A 181 16.67 18.45 -3.96
C LEU A 181 17.84 17.61 -4.50
N GLU A 182 19.08 18.10 -4.34
CA GLU A 182 20.28 17.37 -4.75
C GLU A 182 20.47 16.10 -3.92
N LEU A 183 20.16 16.16 -2.63
CA LEU A 183 20.15 14.98 -1.76
C LEU A 183 19.18 13.91 -2.29
N LEU A 184 17.94 14.27 -2.63
CA LEU A 184 16.95 13.32 -3.16
C LEU A 184 17.41 12.66 -4.46
N GLN A 185 17.95 13.45 -5.41
CA GLN A 185 18.48 12.93 -6.67
C GLN A 185 19.61 11.92 -6.43
N ARG A 186 20.47 12.19 -5.45
CA ARG A 186 21.57 11.31 -5.11
C ARG A 186 21.10 10.00 -4.46
N LEU A 187 20.12 10.08 -3.55
CA LEU A 187 19.49 8.92 -2.93
C LEU A 187 18.80 8.04 -3.99
N GLN A 188 18.06 8.66 -4.91
CA GLN A 188 17.41 7.97 -6.02
C GLN A 188 18.43 7.30 -6.96
N ALA A 189 19.51 7.99 -7.32
CA ALA A 189 20.58 7.43 -8.17
C ALA A 189 21.33 6.26 -7.49
N GLN A 190 21.39 6.26 -6.16
CA GLN A 190 21.96 5.18 -5.35
C GLN A 190 20.97 4.04 -5.08
N GLY A 191 19.72 4.15 -5.55
CA GLY A 191 18.68 3.13 -5.39
C GLY A 191 18.12 3.03 -3.97
N HIS A 192 18.23 4.08 -3.15
CA HIS A 192 17.58 4.11 -1.84
C HIS A 192 16.06 4.10 -2.00
N THR A 193 15.39 3.31 -1.15
CA THR A 193 13.92 3.20 -1.10
C THR A 193 13.32 3.98 0.07
N LEU A 194 14.14 4.78 0.77
CA LEU A 194 13.70 5.56 1.92
C LEU A 194 12.71 6.63 1.44
N PRO A 195 11.46 6.63 1.93
CA PRO A 195 10.48 7.64 1.59
C PRO A 195 10.97 9.01 2.07
N ALA A 196 10.86 10.02 1.20
CA ALA A 196 11.31 11.37 1.53
C ALA A 196 10.20 12.40 1.34
N ILE A 197 10.11 13.32 2.31
CA ILE A 197 9.21 14.46 2.34
C ILE A 197 10.07 15.72 2.30
N MET A 198 9.82 16.60 1.34
CA MET A 198 10.54 17.87 1.26
C MET A 198 9.80 18.95 2.04
N ILE A 199 10.52 19.71 2.85
CA ILE A 199 10.02 20.89 3.54
C ILE A 199 10.52 22.12 2.78
N THR A 200 9.65 23.06 2.43
CA THR A 200 10.03 24.28 1.70
C THR A 200 9.39 25.50 2.33
N GLY A 201 10.14 26.61 2.44
CA GLY A 201 9.66 27.86 3.01
C GLY A 201 9.03 28.85 2.03
N ASP A 202 9.10 28.57 0.72
CA ASP A 202 8.55 29.43 -0.32
C ASP A 202 7.62 28.61 -1.23
N SER A 203 6.51 29.20 -1.68
CA SER A 203 5.45 28.55 -2.48
C SER A 203 5.88 28.27 -3.94
N ASP A 204 7.14 27.89 -4.15
CA ASP A 204 7.68 27.59 -5.46
C ASP A 204 7.15 26.23 -5.96
N VAL A 205 6.06 26.30 -6.73
CA VAL A 205 5.47 25.15 -7.41
C VAL A 205 6.49 24.40 -8.27
N ALA A 206 7.48 25.10 -8.85
CA ALA A 206 8.52 24.45 -9.64
C ALA A 206 9.43 23.59 -8.74
N MET A 207 9.75 24.05 -7.54
CA MET A 207 10.49 23.26 -6.54
C MET A 207 9.71 22.01 -6.13
N ALA A 208 8.42 22.14 -5.82
CA ALA A 208 7.58 20.99 -5.48
C ALA A 208 7.53 19.96 -6.62
N VAL A 209 7.35 20.41 -7.87
CA VAL A 209 7.38 19.52 -9.04
C VAL A 209 8.73 18.84 -9.21
N ASN A 210 9.83 19.56 -9.00
CA ASN A 210 11.18 18.99 -9.08
C ASN A 210 11.45 17.98 -7.96
N ALA A 211 10.95 18.23 -6.75
CA ALA A 211 11.02 17.31 -5.62
C ALA A 211 10.30 15.99 -5.93
N MET A 212 9.06 16.06 -6.45
CA MET A 212 8.30 14.87 -6.84
C MET A 212 9.02 14.09 -7.95
N LYS A 213 9.63 14.77 -8.92
CA LYS A 213 10.44 14.13 -9.97
C LYS A 213 11.70 13.46 -9.43
N ALA A 214 12.31 14.03 -8.40
CA ALA A 214 13.47 13.48 -7.71
C ALA A 214 13.12 12.35 -6.73
N GLY A 215 11.83 11.96 -6.63
CA GLY A 215 11.37 10.85 -5.80
C GLY A 215 10.85 11.23 -4.41
N ALA A 216 10.60 12.51 -4.15
CA ALA A 216 9.82 12.90 -2.97
C ALA A 216 8.41 12.30 -3.04
N ILE A 217 7.92 11.80 -1.92
CA ILE A 217 6.56 11.29 -1.78
C ILE A 217 5.57 12.43 -1.57
N ASP A 218 5.98 13.43 -0.79
CA ASP A 218 5.14 14.58 -0.48
C ASP A 218 6.01 15.81 -0.21
N PHE A 219 5.36 16.96 -0.12
CA PHE A 219 6.01 18.21 0.28
C PHE A 219 5.19 18.93 1.35
N ILE A 220 5.86 19.67 2.23
CA ILE A 220 5.26 20.48 3.28
C ILE A 220 5.76 21.91 3.14
N GLU A 221 4.83 22.85 3.05
CA GLU A 221 5.14 24.27 3.07
C GLU A 221 5.34 24.75 4.52
N LYS A 222 6.40 25.53 4.79
CA LYS A 222 6.59 26.20 6.09
C LYS A 222 5.61 27.39 6.17
N PRO A 223 4.95 27.65 7.32
CA PRO A 223 5.17 27.01 8.62
C PRO A 223 4.51 25.63 8.73
N ILE A 224 5.25 24.69 9.33
CA ILE A 224 4.83 23.29 9.47
C ILE A 224 3.78 23.17 10.58
N GLY A 225 2.56 22.77 10.23
CA GLY A 225 1.52 22.40 11.20
C GLY A 225 1.72 20.97 11.72
N ARG A 226 1.48 20.74 13.02
CA ARG A 226 1.56 19.40 13.64
C ARG A 226 0.78 18.34 12.87
N ASP A 227 -0.49 18.61 12.59
CA ASP A 227 -1.37 17.61 11.97
C ASP A 227 -0.97 17.34 10.51
N ALA A 228 -0.50 18.37 9.81
CA ALA A 228 0.02 18.22 8.44
C ALA A 228 1.28 17.36 8.42
N LEU A 229 2.20 17.57 9.36
CA LEU A 229 3.43 16.81 9.51
C LEU A 229 3.16 15.32 9.74
N LEU A 230 2.32 15.02 10.74
CA LEU A 230 1.97 13.64 11.09
C LEU A 230 1.26 12.93 9.94
N ALA A 231 0.29 13.60 9.31
CA ALA A 231 -0.43 13.02 8.18
C ALA A 231 0.48 12.77 6.97
N CYS A 232 1.48 13.63 6.71
CA CYS A 232 2.45 13.39 5.64
C CYS A 232 3.36 12.20 5.95
N ILE A 233 3.84 12.08 7.19
CA ILE A 233 4.70 10.96 7.62
C ILE A 233 3.95 9.64 7.53
N GLU A 234 2.71 9.60 8.02
CA GLU A 234 1.87 8.39 7.94
C GLU A 234 1.69 7.95 6.48
N ARG A 235 1.32 8.88 5.58
CA ARG A 235 1.21 8.61 4.14
C ARG A 235 2.53 8.11 3.54
N ALA A 236 3.64 8.72 3.90
CA ALA A 236 4.96 8.37 3.38
C ALA A 236 5.40 6.97 3.83
N VAL A 237 5.16 6.63 5.09
CA VAL A 237 5.45 5.31 5.65
C VAL A 237 4.56 4.24 5.01
N ASP A 238 3.27 4.48 4.85
CA ASP A 238 2.37 3.51 4.25
C ASP A 238 2.64 3.28 2.76
N GLN A 239 2.92 4.35 2.01
CA GLN A 239 3.32 4.22 0.61
C GLN A 239 4.66 3.49 0.48
N SER A 240 5.60 3.71 1.39
CA SER A 240 6.87 2.97 1.45
C SER A 240 6.66 1.48 1.74
N LYS A 241 5.79 1.12 2.69
CA LYS A 241 5.45 -0.29 2.97
C LYS A 241 4.92 -0.99 1.72
N ASP A 242 4.06 -0.33 0.94
CA ASP A 242 3.53 -0.89 -0.29
C ASP A 242 4.57 -0.99 -1.42
N GLN A 243 5.45 0.00 -1.54
CA GLN A 243 6.58 -0.05 -2.46
C GLN A 243 7.59 -1.15 -2.09
N ASN A 244 7.96 -1.27 -0.81
CA ASN A 244 8.85 -2.30 -0.30
C ASN A 244 8.23 -3.71 -0.47
N LYS A 245 6.93 -3.88 -0.19
CA LYS A 245 6.22 -5.15 -0.48
C LYS A 245 6.27 -5.50 -1.97
N ARG A 246 6.06 -4.52 -2.86
CA ARG A 246 6.15 -4.72 -4.31
C ARG A 246 7.56 -5.08 -4.76
N LEU A 247 8.57 -4.42 -4.21
CA LEU A 247 9.98 -4.69 -4.48
C LEU A 247 10.38 -6.08 -3.98
N ALA A 248 10.00 -6.45 -2.75
CA ALA A 248 10.24 -7.78 -2.19
C ALA A 248 9.54 -8.86 -3.03
N TRP A 249 8.27 -8.67 -3.38
CA TRP A 249 7.53 -9.58 -4.25
C TRP A 249 8.18 -9.72 -5.63
N ARG A 250 8.69 -8.62 -6.19
CA ARG A 250 9.44 -8.65 -7.45
C ARG A 250 10.77 -9.37 -7.33
N GLN A 251 11.55 -9.12 -6.29
CA GLN A 251 12.81 -9.82 -6.04
C GLN A 251 12.58 -11.31 -5.85
N ASP A 252 11.50 -11.70 -5.16
CA ASP A 252 11.06 -13.08 -5.09
C ASP A 252 10.72 -13.62 -6.48
N ALA A 253 9.95 -12.90 -7.29
CA ALA A 253 9.60 -13.33 -8.65
C ALA A 253 10.84 -13.55 -9.54
N VAL A 254 11.81 -12.62 -9.47
CA VAL A 254 13.10 -12.73 -10.16
C VAL A 254 13.88 -13.94 -9.66
N ARG A 255 13.93 -14.19 -8.35
CA ARG A 255 14.59 -15.39 -7.78
C ARG A 255 13.96 -16.69 -8.28
N HIS A 256 12.63 -16.77 -8.30
CA HIS A 256 11.91 -17.97 -8.75
C HIS A 256 12.15 -18.26 -10.24
N ILE A 257 12.26 -17.23 -11.09
CA ILE A 257 12.54 -17.38 -12.53
C ILE A 257 14.04 -17.57 -12.81
N GLY A 258 14.91 -16.97 -11.99
CA GLY A 258 16.36 -17.12 -12.07
C GLY A 258 16.83 -18.57 -11.88
N GLY A 259 16.08 -19.38 -11.14
CA GLY A 259 16.35 -20.82 -10.95
C GLY A 259 16.06 -21.71 -12.17
N LEU A 260 15.51 -21.16 -13.27
CA LEU A 260 15.23 -21.91 -14.50
C LEU A 260 16.48 -22.02 -15.38
N SER A 261 16.71 -23.20 -15.95
CA SER A 261 17.77 -23.36 -16.97
C SER A 261 17.40 -22.62 -18.27
N THR A 262 18.39 -22.32 -19.12
CA THR A 262 18.17 -21.68 -20.42
C THR A 262 17.09 -22.40 -21.24
N ARG A 263 17.09 -23.74 -21.21
CA ARG A 263 16.09 -24.55 -21.91
C ARG A 263 14.70 -24.44 -21.30
N GLN A 264 14.60 -24.36 -19.97
CA GLN A 264 13.33 -24.15 -19.28
C GLN A 264 12.77 -22.74 -19.54
N ARG A 265 13.62 -21.72 -19.64
CA ARG A 265 13.22 -20.36 -20.00
C ARG A 265 12.65 -20.29 -21.42
N GLN A 266 13.34 -20.88 -22.40
CA GLN A 266 12.84 -20.98 -23.78
C GLN A 266 11.46 -21.65 -23.86
N ILE A 267 11.27 -22.76 -23.13
CA ILE A 267 9.98 -23.45 -23.09
C ILE A 267 8.94 -22.57 -22.39
N MET A 268 9.28 -21.92 -21.27
CA MET A 268 8.38 -21.01 -20.57
C MET A 268 7.89 -19.88 -21.48
N ASP A 269 8.78 -19.25 -22.25
CA ASP A 269 8.44 -18.13 -23.14
C ASP A 269 7.42 -18.56 -24.21
N LEU A 270 7.65 -19.71 -24.86
CA LEU A 270 6.72 -20.28 -25.84
C LEU A 270 5.37 -20.67 -25.22
N VAL A 271 5.40 -21.18 -23.99
CA VAL A 271 4.19 -21.53 -23.24
C VAL A 271 3.37 -20.29 -22.86
N LEU A 272 4.04 -19.21 -22.45
CA LEU A 272 3.42 -17.93 -22.12
C LEU A 272 2.91 -17.21 -23.37
N ALA A 273 3.55 -17.42 -24.53
CA ALA A 273 3.06 -16.98 -25.83
C ALA A 273 1.84 -17.80 -26.34
N GLY A 274 1.38 -18.79 -25.57
CA GLY A 274 0.19 -19.58 -25.90
C GLY A 274 0.42 -20.71 -26.90
N HIS A 275 1.68 -21.06 -27.21
CA HIS A 275 1.95 -22.17 -28.13
C HIS A 275 1.51 -23.50 -27.49
N PRO A 276 0.78 -24.36 -28.23
CA PRO A 276 0.41 -25.68 -27.73
C PRO A 276 1.65 -26.58 -27.66
N SER A 277 1.66 -27.53 -26.71
CA SER A 277 2.82 -28.41 -26.46
C SER A 277 3.30 -29.17 -27.71
N LYS A 278 2.41 -29.44 -28.67
CA LYS A 278 2.74 -30.06 -29.96
C LYS A 278 3.59 -29.16 -30.85
N ASN A 279 3.30 -27.85 -30.90
CA ASN A 279 4.06 -26.89 -31.71
C ASN A 279 5.43 -26.63 -31.07
N ILE A 280 5.45 -26.43 -29.75
CA ILE A 280 6.71 -26.27 -29.00
C ILE A 280 7.64 -27.47 -29.21
N ALA A 281 7.10 -28.69 -29.22
CA ALA A 281 7.84 -29.91 -29.48
C ALA A 281 8.48 -29.92 -30.89
N ALA A 282 7.73 -29.51 -31.90
CA ALA A 282 8.23 -29.39 -33.28
C ALA A 282 9.31 -28.30 -33.39
N ASP A 283 9.06 -27.11 -32.84
CA ASP A 283 9.97 -25.96 -32.91
C ASP A 283 11.30 -26.22 -32.20
N LEU A 284 11.25 -26.97 -31.09
CA LEU A 284 12.42 -27.25 -30.25
C LEU A 284 13.08 -28.61 -30.54
N GLY A 285 12.55 -29.41 -31.49
CA GLY A 285 13.08 -30.72 -31.85
C GLY A 285 13.02 -31.77 -30.74
N ILE A 286 12.00 -31.72 -29.87
CA ILE A 286 11.84 -32.63 -28.72
C ILE A 286 10.46 -33.30 -28.73
N SER A 287 10.27 -34.36 -27.95
CA SER A 287 8.95 -35.01 -27.86
C SER A 287 7.94 -34.15 -27.10
N GLN A 288 6.65 -34.24 -27.46
CA GLN A 288 5.57 -33.58 -26.72
C GLN A 288 5.54 -33.97 -25.23
N ARG A 289 5.87 -35.24 -24.93
CA ARG A 289 5.99 -35.73 -23.54
C ARG A 289 7.12 -35.03 -22.80
N THR A 290 8.23 -34.72 -23.48
CA THR A 290 9.35 -33.96 -22.92
C THR A 290 8.96 -32.51 -22.64
N VAL A 291 8.18 -31.86 -23.51
CA VAL A 291 7.63 -30.51 -23.26
C VAL A 291 6.76 -30.50 -22.00
N GLU A 292 5.87 -31.48 -21.83
CA GLU A 292 5.00 -31.55 -20.66
C GLU A 292 5.79 -31.78 -19.36
N ASN A 293 6.82 -32.63 -19.41
CA ASN A 293 7.74 -32.81 -18.29
C ASN A 293 8.46 -31.51 -17.92
N HIS A 294 8.91 -30.73 -18.92
CA HIS A 294 9.51 -29.42 -18.67
C HIS A 294 8.49 -28.42 -18.10
N ARG A 295 7.24 -28.39 -18.57
CA ARG A 295 6.17 -27.55 -18.00
C ARG A 295 5.94 -27.86 -16.53
N ALA A 296 5.81 -29.14 -16.18
CA ALA A 296 5.66 -29.58 -14.80
C ALA A 296 6.88 -29.20 -13.94
N ALA A 297 8.09 -29.37 -14.47
CA ALA A 297 9.32 -28.99 -13.77
C ALA A 297 9.45 -27.46 -13.59
N ILE A 298 9.04 -26.67 -14.58
CA ILE A 298 8.98 -25.20 -14.49
C ILE A 298 8.00 -24.81 -13.38
N MET A 299 6.76 -25.29 -13.43
CA MET A 299 5.72 -25.01 -12.42
C MET A 299 6.18 -25.38 -11.00
N LYS A 300 6.85 -26.53 -10.85
CA LYS A 300 7.40 -26.98 -9.56
C LYS A 300 8.54 -26.07 -9.07
N ARG A 301 9.42 -25.61 -9.95
CA ARG A 301 10.55 -24.72 -9.61
C ARG A 301 10.12 -23.29 -9.32
N THR A 302 9.16 -22.77 -10.08
CA THR A 302 8.63 -21.41 -9.88
C THR A 302 7.58 -21.34 -8.77
N GLY A 303 7.17 -22.48 -8.20
CA GLY A 303 6.14 -22.56 -7.17
C GLY A 303 4.72 -22.25 -7.67
N THR A 304 4.51 -22.16 -8.99
CA THR A 304 3.24 -21.76 -9.58
C THR A 304 2.36 -22.96 -9.88
N LYS A 305 1.10 -22.91 -9.45
CA LYS A 305 0.14 -24.01 -9.61
C LYS A 305 -0.67 -23.94 -10.91
N SER A 306 -0.51 -22.88 -11.71
CA SER A 306 -1.28 -22.68 -12.94
C SER A 306 -0.54 -21.78 -13.94
N LEU A 307 -0.92 -21.89 -15.23
CA LEU A 307 -0.39 -21.04 -16.29
C LEU A 307 -0.64 -19.54 -16.06
N PRO A 308 -1.83 -19.09 -15.61
CA PRO A 308 -2.03 -17.68 -15.26
C PRO A 308 -1.15 -17.22 -14.09
N ALA A 309 -0.88 -18.09 -13.11
CA ALA A 309 0.03 -17.76 -12.01
C ALA A 309 1.47 -17.61 -12.50
N LEU A 310 1.92 -18.48 -13.42
CA LEU A 310 3.22 -18.37 -14.07
C LEU A 310 3.33 -17.10 -14.93
N ALA A 311 2.26 -16.74 -15.66
CA ALA A 311 2.21 -15.50 -16.43
C ALA A 311 2.34 -14.26 -15.56
N ARG A 312 1.61 -14.19 -14.43
CA ARG A 312 1.75 -13.09 -13.47
C ARG A 312 3.17 -12.99 -12.91
N LEU A 313 3.75 -14.13 -12.51
CA LEU A 313 5.12 -14.18 -12.01
C LEU A 313 6.13 -13.66 -13.05
N ALA A 314 5.98 -14.09 -14.31
CA ALA A 314 6.83 -13.65 -15.41
C ALA A 314 6.69 -12.16 -15.71
N VAL A 315 5.48 -11.63 -15.72
CA VAL A 315 5.23 -10.18 -15.89
C VAL A 315 5.85 -9.39 -14.74
N THR A 316 5.65 -9.80 -13.50
CA THR A 316 6.24 -9.13 -12.32
C THR A 316 7.77 -9.11 -12.37
N ALA A 317 8.41 -10.15 -12.92
CA ALA A 317 9.86 -10.19 -13.08
C ALA A 317 10.38 -9.39 -14.29
N ALA A 318 9.56 -9.20 -15.34
CA ALA A 318 9.97 -8.61 -16.62
C ALA A 318 9.80 -7.08 -16.73
N THR A 319 9.24 -6.39 -15.73
CA THR A 319 8.96 -4.94 -15.78
C THR A 319 10.20 -4.03 -15.71
N GLU A 320 11.41 -4.56 -15.84
CA GLU A 320 12.56 -3.78 -16.29
C GLU A 320 12.66 -3.90 -17.82
N LYS A 321 11.94 -3.04 -18.53
CA LYS A 321 12.59 -2.44 -19.70
C LYS A 321 13.42 -1.29 -19.16
N PRO A 322 14.75 -1.31 -19.31
CA PRO A 322 15.50 -0.07 -19.22
C PRO A 322 15.02 0.79 -20.39
N ASP A 323 14.33 1.88 -20.09
CA ASP A 323 14.23 3.00 -21.02
C ASP A 323 15.65 3.56 -21.17
N MET A 324 16.42 2.93 -22.05
CA MET A 324 17.57 3.53 -22.71
C MET A 324 17.06 4.21 -23.97
N LEU A 325 16.89 5.53 -23.89
CA LEU A 325 17.23 6.48 -24.95
C LEU A 325 17.74 7.77 -24.31
#